data_AF-A0A6A5XW98-F1
#
_entry.id   AF-A0A6A5XW98-F1
#
_cell.length_a   1.000
_cell.length_b   1.000
_cell.length_c   1.000
_cell.angle_alpha   90.00
_cell.angle_beta   90.00
_cell.angle_gamma   90.00
#
_symmetry.space_group_name_H-M   'P 1'
#
loop_
_entity.id
_entity.type
_entity.pdbx_description
1 polymer ?
#
loop_
_entity_poly.entity_id
_entity_poly.type
_entity_poly.pdbx_seq_one_letter_code
_entity_poly.pdbx_strand_id
1 'polypeptide(L)'
;MSNVPRASMAKTPAFQSQRTPYKAYRSPFGPAYKTAPHFHGITARSLVKFGTIAGGFGGVAGFFALFFFAEVPRVRVDIMQKIPILGPYFINEIPPEDNPF
;
A
#
# COMPACT_ATOMS: atom_id res chain seq x y z
N MET A 1 -37.22 6.92 46.39
CA MET A 1 -36.17 6.95 45.36
C MET A 1 -35.12 5.91 45.71
N SER A 2 -35.17 4.72 45.09
CA SER A 2 -34.19 3.65 45.31
C SER A 2 -33.00 3.86 44.38
N ASN A 3 -31.82 4.14 44.95
CA ASN A 3 -30.56 4.19 44.22
C ASN A 3 -30.17 2.77 43.76
N VAL A 4 -30.20 2.53 42.44
CA VAL A 4 -29.68 1.30 41.85
C VAL A 4 -28.21 1.53 41.46
N PRO A 5 -27.26 0.72 41.93
CA PRO A 5 -25.86 0.85 41.50
C PRO A 5 -25.74 0.48 40.01
N ARG A 6 -25.10 1.35 39.22
CA ARG A 6 -24.73 1.08 37.82
C ARG A 6 -23.82 -0.14 37.77
N ALA A 7 -24.14 -1.10 36.90
CA ALA A 7 -23.23 -2.20 36.58
C ALA A 7 -21.91 -1.63 36.03
N SER A 8 -20.86 -1.70 36.83
CA SER A 8 -19.48 -1.52 36.39
C SER A 8 -19.11 -2.72 35.53
N MET A 9 -18.99 -2.51 34.22
CA MET A 9 -18.46 -3.51 33.28
C MET A 9 -16.95 -3.63 33.51
N ALA A 10 -16.57 -4.19 34.66
CA ALA A 10 -15.20 -4.54 34.97
C ALA A 10 -14.76 -5.64 34.01
N LYS A 11 -13.73 -5.37 33.22
CA LYS A 11 -13.09 -6.38 32.36
C LYS A 11 -12.71 -7.58 33.23
N THR A 12 -13.27 -8.74 32.90
CA THR A 12 -13.06 -9.99 33.64
C THR A 12 -11.56 -10.28 33.82
N PRO A 13 -11.08 -10.64 35.02
CA PRO A 13 -9.66 -10.91 35.29
C PRO A 13 -9.09 -12.14 34.56
N ALA A 14 -9.88 -12.83 33.73
CA ALA A 14 -9.48 -13.99 32.95
C ALA A 14 -8.52 -13.68 31.78
N PHE A 15 -8.17 -12.41 31.54
CA PHE A 15 -7.26 -12.04 30.44
C PHE A 15 -5.80 -12.46 30.70
N GLN A 16 -5.39 -12.68 31.95
CA GLN A 16 -4.03 -13.13 32.26
C GLN A 16 -4.03 -14.60 32.67
N SER A 17 -3.65 -15.46 31.72
CA SER A 17 -3.44 -16.89 31.96
C SER A 17 -2.35 -17.11 33.03
N GLN A 18 -2.72 -17.60 34.21
CA GLN A 18 -1.80 -18.02 35.29
C GLN A 18 -1.13 -19.38 35.04
N ARG A 19 -0.88 -19.75 33.78
CA ARG A 19 -0.20 -21.01 33.47
C ARG A 19 1.27 -20.92 33.87
N THR A 20 1.72 -21.84 34.74
CA THR A 20 3.15 -22.09 34.99
C THR A 20 3.87 -22.24 33.64
N PRO A 21 5.06 -21.62 33.45
CA PRO A 21 5.78 -21.72 32.19
C PRO A 21 6.34 -23.13 31.98
N TYR A 22 5.50 -24.04 31.50
CA TYR A 22 5.93 -25.37 31.06
C TYR A 22 6.65 -25.25 29.72
N LYS A 23 7.90 -25.71 29.66
CA LYS A 23 8.64 -25.86 28.40
C LYS A 23 8.45 -27.28 27.88
N ALA A 24 7.68 -27.43 26.80
CA ALA A 24 7.57 -28.71 26.10
C ALA A 24 8.92 -29.17 25.55
N TYR A 25 9.21 -30.47 25.66
CA TYR A 25 10.38 -31.10 25.05
C TYR A 25 10.37 -30.87 23.53
N ARG A 26 11.51 -30.46 22.96
CA ARG A 26 11.70 -30.28 21.52
C ARG A 26 12.68 -31.34 21.02
N SER A 27 12.23 -32.20 20.11
CA SER A 27 13.07 -33.26 19.54
C SER A 27 14.20 -32.67 18.68
N PRO A 28 15.44 -33.20 18.75
CA PRO A 28 16.55 -32.76 17.91
C PRO A 28 16.41 -33.19 16.43
N PHE A 29 15.58 -34.19 16.14
CA PHE A 29 15.37 -34.70 14.78
C PHE A 29 14.21 -34.02 14.02
N GLY A 30 13.53 -33.06 14.66
CA GLY A 30 12.40 -32.34 14.06
C GLY A 30 12.82 -31.02 13.41
N PRO A 31 12.03 -30.49 12.46
CA PRO A 31 12.28 -29.17 11.88
C PRO A 31 12.24 -28.06 12.95
N ALA A 32 13.30 -27.26 12.98
CA ALA A 32 13.46 -26.17 13.94
C ALA A 32 12.71 -24.90 13.49
N TYR A 33 11.40 -24.85 13.71
CA TYR A 33 10.60 -23.67 13.38
C TYR A 33 10.95 -22.46 14.26
N LYS A 34 11.00 -21.28 13.64
CA LYS A 34 11.12 -19.98 14.31
C LYS A 34 9.95 -19.12 13.87
N THR A 35 9.35 -18.42 14.82
CA THR A 35 8.32 -17.42 14.52
C THR A 35 9.00 -16.25 13.81
N ALA A 36 8.60 -15.98 12.57
CA ALA A 36 9.07 -14.80 11.86
C ALA A 36 8.57 -13.54 12.59
N PRO A 37 9.41 -12.49 12.70
CA PRO A 37 8.96 -11.21 13.24
C PRO A 37 7.84 -10.67 12.35
N HIS A 38 6.76 -10.24 12.99
CA HIS A 38 5.60 -9.68 12.32
C HIS A 38 5.03 -8.54 13.16
N PHE A 39 4.46 -7.56 12.48
CA PHE A 39 3.71 -6.48 13.10
C PHE A 39 2.25 -6.63 12.69
N HIS A 40 1.36 -6.89 13.65
CA HIS A 40 -0.07 -7.09 13.38
C HIS A 40 -0.36 -8.15 12.29
N GLY A 41 0.48 -9.19 12.19
CA GLY A 41 0.36 -10.25 11.17
C GLY A 41 1.04 -9.94 9.83
N ILE A 42 1.59 -8.74 9.65
CA ILE A 42 2.36 -8.37 8.46
C ILE A 42 3.82 -8.81 8.66
N THR A 43 4.26 -9.74 7.83
CA THR A 43 5.67 -10.16 7.73
C THR A 43 6.36 -9.44 6.58
N ALA A 44 7.70 -9.40 6.58
CA ALA A 44 8.46 -8.89 5.44
C ALA A 44 8.11 -9.63 4.13
N ARG A 45 7.86 -10.95 4.21
CA ARG A 45 7.45 -11.76 3.05
C ARG A 45 6.09 -11.32 2.50
N SER A 46 5.13 -11.02 3.38
CA SER A 46 3.83 -10.48 2.98
C SER A 46 4.00 -9.11 2.31
N LEU A 47 4.82 -8.24 2.88
CA LEU A 47 5.08 -6.91 2.33
C LEU A 47 5.68 -6.97 0.92
N VAL A 48 6.69 -7.82 0.70
CA VAL A 48 7.30 -7.99 -0.63
C VAL A 48 6.28 -8.55 -1.63
N LYS A 49 5.48 -9.54 -1.23
CA LYS A 49 4.46 -10.13 -2.11
C LYS A 49 3.42 -9.09 -2.55
N PHE A 50 2.87 -8.32 -1.61
CA PHE A 50 1.87 -7.33 -1.96
C PHE A 50 2.48 -6.09 -2.62
N GLY A 51 3.68 -5.70 -2.23
CA GLY A 51 4.41 -4.59 -2.83
C GLY A 51 4.76 -4.84 -4.30
N THR A 52 5.17 -6.05 -4.66
CA THR A 52 5.44 -6.41 -6.07
C THR A 52 4.17 -6.37 -6.91
N ILE A 53 3.07 -6.92 -6.40
CA ILE A 53 1.76 -6.88 -7.08
C ILE A 53 1.28 -5.43 -7.23
N ALA A 54 1.30 -4.65 -6.15
CA ALA A 54 0.88 -3.25 -6.17
C ALA A 54 1.78 -2.39 -7.08
N GLY A 55 3.09 -2.67 -7.12
CA GLY A 55 4.02 -2.02 -8.04
C GLY A 55 3.68 -2.28 -9.50
N GLY A 56 3.34 -3.52 -9.86
CA GLY A 56 2.89 -3.88 -11.22
C GLY A 56 1.61 -3.14 -11.62
N PHE A 57 0.59 -3.17 -10.76
CA PHE A 57 -0.66 -2.43 -11.00
C PHE A 57 -0.45 -0.92 -11.04
N GLY A 58 0.36 -0.37 -10.14
CA GLY A 58 0.68 1.06 -10.10
C GLY A 58 1.42 1.52 -11.34
N GLY A 59 2.35 0.71 -11.88
CA GLY A 59 3.04 1.00 -13.12
C GLY A 59 2.09 1.06 -14.32
N VAL A 60 1.22 0.06 -14.49
CA VAL A 60 0.24 0.03 -15.59
C VAL A 60 -0.80 1.15 -15.45
N ALA A 61 -1.31 1.38 -14.23
CA ALA A 61 -2.26 2.46 -13.98
C ALA A 61 -1.63 3.84 -14.22
N GLY A 62 -0.37 4.03 -13.83
CA GLY A 62 0.38 5.26 -14.10
C GLY A 62 0.58 5.50 -15.60
N PHE A 63 0.99 4.47 -16.34
CA PHE A 63 1.10 4.56 -17.80
C PHE A 63 -0.25 4.87 -18.46
N PHE A 64 -1.31 4.18 -18.06
CA PHE A 64 -2.66 4.43 -18.55
C PHE A 64 -3.12 5.87 -18.27
N ALA A 65 -2.87 6.38 -17.05
CA ALA A 65 -3.21 7.75 -16.68
C ALA A 65 -2.45 8.77 -17.53
N LEU A 66 -1.14 8.59 -17.74
CA LEU A 66 -0.35 9.47 -18.59
C LEU A 66 -0.84 9.47 -20.04
N PHE A 67 -1.18 8.31 -20.58
CA PHE A 67 -1.71 8.19 -21.93
C PHE A 67 -3.08 8.85 -22.07
N PHE A 68 -4.01 8.57 -21.15
CA PHE A 68 -5.38 9.09 -21.22
C PHE A 68 -5.45 10.60 -20.96
N PHE A 69 -4.56 11.13 -20.11
CA PHE A 69 -4.49 12.56 -19.84
C PHE A 69 -3.49 13.30 -20.74
N ALA A 70 -2.93 12.67 -21.76
CA ALA A 70 -1.98 13.32 -22.68
C ALA A 70 -2.59 14.54 -23.42
N GLU A 71 -3.91 14.60 -23.56
CA GLU A 71 -4.62 15.75 -24.16
C GLU A 71 -4.80 16.93 -23.21
N VAL A 72 -4.67 16.71 -21.89
CA VAL A 72 -4.77 17.79 -20.90
C VAL A 72 -3.54 18.69 -21.04
N PRO A 73 -3.71 20.01 -21.31
CA PRO A 73 -2.59 20.89 -21.67
C PRO A 73 -1.41 20.85 -20.69
N ARG A 74 -1.70 20.76 -19.38
CA ARG A 74 -0.66 20.68 -18.34
C ARG A 74 0.13 19.37 -18.39
N VAL A 75 -0.54 18.22 -18.52
CA VAL A 75 0.12 16.90 -18.57
C VAL A 75 0.95 16.78 -19.84
N ARG A 76 0.43 17.28 -20.97
CA ARG A 76 1.11 17.31 -22.25
C ARG A 76 2.44 18.05 -22.18
N VAL A 77 2.41 19.30 -21.70
CA VAL A 77 3.59 20.19 -21.67
C VAL A 77 4.56 19.80 -20.56
N ASP A 78 4.06 19.49 -19.37
CA ASP A 78 4.93 19.27 -18.21
C ASP A 78 5.58 17.89 -18.18
N ILE A 79 4.92 16.88 -18.76
CA ILE A 79 5.35 15.48 -18.71
C ILE A 79 5.66 14.94 -20.11
N MET A 80 4.66 14.91 -21.01
CA MET A 80 4.79 14.20 -22.30
C MET A 80 5.82 14.85 -23.24
N GLN A 81 5.88 16.18 -23.31
CA GLN A 81 6.84 16.94 -24.13
C GLN A 81 8.30 16.80 -23.67
N LYS A 82 8.55 16.38 -22.41
CA LYS A 82 9.90 16.19 -21.87
C LYS A 82 10.48 14.80 -22.15
N ILE A 83 9.70 13.92 -22.79
CA ILE A 83 10.17 12.60 -23.18
C ILE A 83 11.02 12.77 -24.46
N PRO A 84 12.32 12.44 -24.47
CA PRO A 84 13.25 12.82 -25.54
C PRO A 84 12.93 12.26 -26.93
N ILE A 85 12.09 11.22 -27.02
CA ILE A 85 11.68 10.60 -28.29
C ILE A 85 10.23 10.95 -28.65
N LEU A 86 9.35 11.06 -27.64
CA LEU A 86 7.91 11.25 -27.87
C LEU A 86 7.49 12.72 -27.80
N GLY A 87 8.30 13.58 -27.19
CA GLY A 87 7.95 14.97 -26.91
C GLY A 87 7.57 15.80 -28.14
N PRO A 88 8.31 15.71 -29.26
CA PRO A 88 7.96 16.44 -30.48
C PRO A 88 6.58 16.11 -31.05
N TYR A 89 6.06 14.89 -30.84
CA TYR A 89 4.72 14.50 -31.32
C TYR A 89 3.58 15.20 -30.60
N PHE A 90 3.84 15.79 -29.42
CA PHE A 90 2.85 16.47 -28.61
C PHE A 90 2.92 18.00 -28.72
N ILE A 91 3.72 18.52 -29.66
CA ILE A 91 3.80 19.96 -29.95
C ILE A 91 2.73 20.28 -31.00
N ASN A 92 1.75 21.11 -30.62
CA ASN A 92 0.85 21.74 -31.58
C ASN A 92 1.48 23.05 -32.06
N GLU A 93 2.22 23.01 -33.17
CA GLU A 93 2.65 24.21 -33.89
C GLU A 93 1.46 24.76 -34.68
N ILE A 94 0.80 25.76 -34.09
CA ILE A 94 -0.19 26.57 -34.79
C ILE A 94 0.56 27.81 -35.30
N PRO A 95 0.57 28.09 -36.62
CA PRO A 95 1.16 29.30 -37.16
C PRO A 95 0.55 30.54 -36.47
N PRO A 96 1.36 31.53 -36.03
CA PRO A 96 0.85 32.70 -35.33
C PRO A 96 -0.21 33.49 -36.13
N GLU A 97 -0.13 33.40 -37.46
CA GLU A 97 -1.02 34.03 -38.43
C GLU A 97 -2.41 33.36 -38.54
N ASP A 98 -2.53 32.10 -38.11
CA ASP A 98 -3.78 31.32 -38.12
C ASP A 98 -4.45 31.26 -36.73
N ASN A 99 -3.92 32.01 -35.76
CA ASN A 99 -4.44 32.07 -34.41
C ASN A 99 -5.15 33.41 -34.14
N PRO A 100 -6.49 33.43 -34.05
CA PRO A 100 -7.23 34.65 -33.74
C PRO A 100 -7.15 35.09 -32.26
N PHE A 101 -6.36 34.43 -31.40
CA PHE A 101 -6.11 34.78 -29.98
C PHE A 101 -4.67 34.57 -29.50
#